data_AF-A0A197JU36-F1
#
_entry.id   AF-A0A197JU36-F1
#
_cell.length_a   1.000
_cell.length_b   1.000
_cell.length_c   1.000
_cell.angle_alpha   90.00
_cell.angle_beta   90.00
_cell.angle_gamma   90.00
#
_symmetry.space_group_name_H-M   'P 1'
#
loop_
_entity.id
_entity.type
_entity.pdbx_description
1 polymer ?
#
loop_
_entity_poly.entity_id
_entity_poly.type
_entity_poly.pdbx_seq_one_letter_code
_entity_poly.pdbx_strand_id
1 'polypeptide(L)'
;MKFIATITALTTAAAVTSAEFQMPPPSNFSSCASGPTQLALTSFTVSPSPMCIGEESCYTASGTLNTGIIDGARLSVTGRWLGRLVYTNSANLCDVIAAGDHKGCPIPAGPVTLKICRKMMPGHPPPV
;
A
#
# COMPACT_ATOMS: atom_id res chain seq x y z
N MET A 1 66.32 -30.49 -8.46
CA MET A 1 65.92 -30.22 -7.06
C MET A 1 64.50 -29.66 -7.09
N LYS A 2 63.59 -30.27 -6.33
CA LYS A 2 62.20 -29.82 -6.07
C LYS A 2 62.22 -28.70 -5.03
N PHE A 3 61.39 -27.65 -5.16
CA PHE A 3 60.70 -26.90 -4.09
C PHE A 3 59.63 -26.02 -4.79
N ILE A 4 58.36 -26.43 -4.85
CA ILE A 4 57.26 -26.26 -3.86
C ILE A 4 56.92 -24.79 -3.58
N ALA A 5 55.74 -24.34 -4.05
CA ALA A 5 54.63 -23.87 -3.21
C ALA A 5 53.61 -23.06 -4.04
N THR A 6 52.51 -23.73 -4.39
CA THR A 6 51.27 -23.13 -4.88
C THR A 6 50.60 -22.34 -3.75
N ILE A 7 50.39 -21.03 -3.95
CA ILE A 7 49.60 -20.20 -3.04
C ILE A 7 48.16 -20.18 -3.55
N THR A 8 47.32 -20.99 -2.93
CA THR A 8 45.90 -21.11 -3.19
C THR A 8 45.12 -19.98 -2.51
N ALA A 9 44.37 -19.24 -3.33
CA ALA A 9 43.12 -18.53 -3.10
C ALA A 9 42.73 -18.09 -1.67
N LEU A 10 42.60 -16.77 -1.48
CA LEU A 10 41.80 -16.18 -0.42
C LEU A 10 40.72 -15.27 -1.04
N THR A 11 39.66 -15.88 -1.57
CA THR A 11 38.43 -15.17 -1.95
C THR A 11 37.43 -15.29 -0.82
N THR A 12 37.42 -14.32 0.09
CA THR A 12 36.31 -14.09 1.01
C THR A 12 35.84 -12.65 0.84
N ALA A 13 35.24 -12.37 -0.33
CA ALA A 13 34.31 -11.25 -0.41
C ALA A 13 33.09 -11.65 0.44
N ALA A 14 33.04 -11.11 1.65
CA ALA A 14 31.85 -11.18 2.47
C ALA A 14 30.71 -10.58 1.66
N ALA A 15 29.81 -11.44 1.18
CA ALA A 15 28.50 -11.02 0.76
C ALA A 15 27.83 -10.46 2.01
N VAL A 16 27.93 -9.14 2.19
CA VAL A 16 26.94 -8.38 2.93
C VAL A 16 25.64 -8.57 2.15
N THR A 17 24.96 -9.69 2.41
CA THR A 17 23.54 -9.79 2.13
C THR A 17 22.95 -8.72 3.02
N SER A 18 22.59 -7.60 2.40
CA SER A 18 21.64 -6.64 2.96
C SER A 18 20.58 -7.49 3.63
N ALA A 19 20.52 -7.47 4.96
CA ALA A 19 19.35 -7.94 5.67
C ALA A 19 18.26 -6.95 5.28
N GLU A 20 17.66 -7.17 4.12
CA GLU A 20 16.37 -6.60 3.78
C GLU A 20 15.49 -7.01 4.95
N PHE A 21 15.14 -6.03 5.78
CA PHE A 21 14.07 -6.14 6.75
C PHE A 21 12.83 -6.50 5.92
N GLN A 22 12.66 -7.80 5.66
CA GLN A 22 11.45 -8.38 5.11
C GLN A 22 10.44 -8.27 6.25
N MET A 23 9.92 -7.05 6.44
CA MET A 23 8.66 -6.86 7.11
C MET A 23 7.69 -7.79 6.39
N PRO A 24 7.08 -8.75 7.10
CA PRO A 24 6.09 -9.61 6.48
C PRO A 24 5.07 -8.72 5.75
N PRO A 25 4.66 -9.08 4.54
CA PRO A 25 3.70 -8.27 3.79
C PRO A 25 2.49 -8.00 4.69
N PRO A 26 1.98 -6.76 4.76
CA PRO A 26 0.87 -6.41 5.63
C PRO A 26 -0.38 -7.13 5.12
N SER A 27 -0.59 -8.36 5.58
CA SER A 27 -1.71 -9.20 5.16
C SER A 27 -2.94 -9.07 6.06
N ASN A 28 -2.87 -8.28 7.13
CA ASN A 28 -3.97 -8.16 8.09
C ASN A 28 -4.60 -6.78 7.98
N PHE A 29 -5.50 -6.61 7.01
CA PHE A 29 -6.51 -5.56 7.11
C PHE A 29 -7.35 -5.81 8.36
N SER A 30 -7.54 -4.77 9.17
CA SER A 30 -8.46 -4.78 10.30
C SER A 30 -9.49 -3.66 10.10
N SER A 31 -10.77 -4.01 10.19
CA SER A 31 -11.84 -3.02 10.10
C SER A 31 -11.88 -2.19 11.37
N CYS A 32 -11.74 -0.87 11.23
CA CYS A 32 -11.87 0.09 12.33
C CYS A 32 -13.30 0.60 12.55
N ALA A 33 -14.29 0.08 11.80
CA ALA A 33 -15.66 0.56 11.88
C ALA A 33 -16.35 0.05 13.16
N SER A 34 -17.01 0.94 13.89
CA SER A 34 -17.77 0.62 15.11
C SER A 34 -19.22 0.21 14.86
N GLY A 35 -19.65 0.13 13.60
CA GLY A 35 -21.04 -0.13 13.20
C GLY A 35 -21.16 -0.65 11.76
N PRO A 36 -22.40 -0.74 11.21
CA PRO A 36 -22.62 -1.27 9.88
C PRO A 36 -21.85 -0.47 8.83
N THR A 37 -21.03 -1.17 8.04
CA THR A 37 -20.22 -0.54 6.99
C THR A 37 -20.96 -0.51 5.67
N GLN A 38 -20.77 0.57 4.91
CA GLN A 38 -21.28 0.66 3.54
C GLN A 38 -20.51 -0.26 2.58
N LEU A 39 -19.27 -0.60 2.93
CA LEU A 39 -18.41 -1.56 2.24
C LEU A 39 -17.97 -2.65 3.22
N ALA A 40 -18.39 -3.88 2.97
CA ALA A 40 -17.93 -5.07 3.68
C ALA A 40 -16.71 -5.65 2.92
N LEU A 41 -15.50 -5.29 3.37
CA LEU A 41 -14.26 -5.74 2.76
C LEU A 41 -13.98 -7.22 3.09
N THR A 42 -13.68 -8.01 2.06
CA THR A 42 -13.24 -9.40 2.17
C THR A 42 -11.74 -9.54 1.94
N SER A 43 -11.16 -8.69 1.10
CA SER A 43 -9.73 -8.63 0.89
C SER A 43 -9.24 -7.20 0.68
N PHE A 44 -8.01 -6.95 1.10
CA PHE A 44 -7.32 -5.70 0.88
C PHE A 44 -5.84 -6.01 0.67
N THR A 45 -5.28 -5.54 -0.44
CA THR A 45 -3.87 -5.70 -0.77
C THR A 45 -3.30 -4.36 -1.17
N VAL A 46 -1.99 -4.20 -0.96
CA VAL A 46 -1.24 -3.01 -1.33
C VAL A 46 0.01 -3.43 -2.10
N SER A 47 0.30 -2.73 -3.19
CA SER A 47 1.48 -2.98 -4.03
C SER A 47 2.04 -1.65 -4.56
N PRO A 48 3.36 -1.40 -4.49
CA PRO A 48 4.37 -2.23 -3.84
C PRO A 48 4.26 -2.19 -2.31
N SER A 49 4.78 -3.22 -1.65
CA SER A 49 4.89 -3.30 -0.20
C SER A 49 6.33 -3.66 0.19
N PRO A 50 7.03 -2.85 1.01
CA PRO A 50 6.56 -1.61 1.64
C PRO A 50 6.34 -0.48 0.62
N MET A 51 5.42 0.45 0.94
CA MET A 51 5.18 1.63 0.11
C MET A 51 6.34 2.63 0.28
N CYS A 52 6.80 3.20 -0.83
CA CYS A 52 7.89 4.18 -0.84
C CYS A 52 7.37 5.60 -1.10
N ILE A 53 7.91 6.59 -0.38
CA ILE A 53 7.59 8.00 -0.61
C ILE A 53 8.07 8.40 -2.01
N GLY A 54 7.24 9.12 -2.75
CA GLY A 54 7.53 9.56 -4.11
C GLY A 54 7.23 8.51 -5.18
N GLU A 55 6.86 7.29 -4.80
CA GLU A 55 6.48 6.22 -5.72
C GLU A 55 4.96 6.04 -5.76
N GLU A 56 4.47 5.42 -6.85
CA GLU A 56 3.08 5.03 -6.95
C GLU A 56 2.82 3.77 -6.11
N SER A 57 1.71 3.78 -5.37
CA SER A 57 1.20 2.61 -4.67
C SER A 57 -0.27 2.41 -5.02
N CYS A 58 -0.61 1.16 -5.31
CA CYS A 58 -1.94 0.72 -5.66
C CYS A 58 -2.53 -0.11 -4.52
N TYR A 59 -3.72 0.29 -4.08
CA TYR A 59 -4.55 -0.45 -3.14
C TYR A 59 -5.61 -1.20 -3.91
N THR A 60 -5.74 -2.51 -3.70
CA THR A 60 -6.84 -3.30 -4.26
C THR A 60 -7.70 -3.80 -3.11
N ALA A 61 -8.96 -3.44 -3.15
CA ALA A 61 -9.95 -3.74 -2.13
C ALA A 61 -11.11 -4.50 -2.79
N SER A 62 -11.36 -5.73 -2.33
CA SER A 62 -12.53 -6.50 -2.78
C SER A 62 -13.49 -6.71 -1.63
N GLY A 63 -14.77 -6.73 -1.95
CA GLY A 63 -15.82 -6.85 -0.95
C GLY A 63 -17.22 -6.70 -1.54
N THR A 64 -18.19 -6.37 -0.68
CA THR A 64 -19.58 -6.10 -1.07
C THR A 64 -19.98 -4.70 -0.61
N LEU A 65 -20.49 -3.89 -1.54
CA LEU A 65 -21.13 -2.61 -1.25
C LEU A 65 -22.58 -2.85 -0.82
N ASN A 66 -22.92 -2.46 0.40
CA ASN A 66 -24.28 -2.50 0.92
C ASN A 66 -25.11 -1.33 0.37
N THR A 67 -24.44 -0.22 0.03
CA THR A 67 -25.01 0.96 -0.62
C THR A 67 -24.12 1.36 -1.78
N GLY A 68 -24.71 1.79 -2.90
CA GLY A 68 -23.93 2.26 -4.05
C GLY A 68 -23.07 3.49 -3.71
N ILE A 69 -21.94 3.61 -4.39
CA ILE A 69 -21.09 4.81 -4.34
C ILE A 69 -21.65 5.82 -5.33
N ILE A 70 -22.00 7.01 -4.83
CA ILE A 70 -22.50 8.12 -5.64
C ILE A 70 -21.42 9.17 -5.87
N ASP A 71 -21.64 10.03 -6.87
CA ASP A 71 -20.79 11.18 -7.13
C ASP A 71 -20.66 12.08 -5.88
N GLY A 72 -19.44 12.51 -5.61
CA GLY A 72 -19.12 13.33 -4.44
C GLY A 72 -18.77 12.54 -3.17
N ALA A 73 -18.83 11.21 -3.19
CA ALA A 73 -18.24 10.37 -2.15
C ALA A 73 -16.75 10.71 -1.96
N ARG A 74 -16.25 10.67 -0.72
CA ARG A 74 -14.87 11.04 -0.39
C ARG A 74 -14.10 9.88 0.20
N LEU A 75 -12.86 9.72 -0.26
CA LEU A 75 -11.87 8.85 0.37
C LEU A 75 -10.97 9.69 1.28
N SER A 76 -10.73 9.21 2.50
CA SER A 76 -9.71 9.76 3.39
C SER A 76 -8.70 8.68 3.72
N VAL A 77 -7.42 8.95 3.47
CA VAL A 77 -6.31 8.05 3.78
C VAL A 77 -5.41 8.71 4.79
N THR A 78 -5.10 7.98 5.86
CA THR A 78 -4.30 8.47 6.98
C THR A 78 -3.21 7.45 7.28
N GLY A 79 -1.95 7.88 7.20
CA GLY A 79 -0.78 7.06 7.51
C GLY A 79 -0.14 7.50 8.82
N ARG A 80 0.11 6.54 9.72
CA ARG A 80 0.85 6.78 10.97
C ARG A 80 2.14 5.98 10.98
N TRP A 81 3.21 6.61 11.46
CA TRP A 81 4.50 5.97 11.70
C TRP A 81 4.91 6.22 13.15
N LEU A 82 5.18 5.16 13.91
CA LEU A 82 5.49 5.23 15.35
C LEU A 82 4.46 6.08 16.14
N GLY A 83 3.17 5.90 15.83
CA GLY A 83 2.07 6.63 16.46
C GLY A 83 1.86 8.06 15.96
N ARG A 84 2.82 8.66 15.24
CA ARG A 84 2.72 10.02 14.68
C ARG A 84 2.03 10.00 13.33
N LEU A 85 1.17 10.99 13.09
CA LEU A 85 0.56 11.22 11.78
C LEU A 85 1.63 11.70 10.80
N VAL A 86 1.88 10.94 9.75
CA VAL A 86 2.91 11.26 8.73
C VAL A 86 2.32 11.47 7.34
N TYR A 87 1.05 11.10 7.13
CA TYR A 87 0.37 11.26 5.87
C TYR A 87 -1.13 11.45 6.11
N THR A 88 -1.71 12.48 5.50
CA THR A 88 -3.16 12.66 5.41
C THR A 88 -3.51 13.12 4.01
N ASN A 89 -4.52 12.49 3.43
CA ASN A 89 -4.99 12.86 2.11
C ASN A 89 -6.48 12.60 2.00
N SER A 90 -7.21 13.56 1.43
CA SER A 90 -8.62 13.40 1.08
C SER A 90 -8.80 13.65 -0.41
N ALA A 91 -9.58 12.81 -1.08
CA ALA A 91 -9.97 13.03 -2.47
C ALA A 91 -11.38 12.53 -2.74
N ASN A 92 -11.92 12.94 -3.89
CA ASN A 92 -13.15 12.39 -4.42
C ASN A 92 -12.94 10.90 -4.77
N LEU A 93 -13.79 10.04 -4.22
CA LEU A 93 -13.70 8.59 -4.34
C LEU A 93 -13.88 8.12 -5.80
N CYS A 94 -14.71 8.79 -6.58
CA CYS A 94 -14.94 8.46 -7.99
C CYS A 94 -13.70 8.74 -8.84
N ASP A 95 -13.05 9.90 -8.62
CA ASP A 95 -11.84 10.27 -9.35
C ASP A 95 -10.70 9.28 -9.08
N VAL A 96 -10.55 8.82 -7.84
CA VAL A 96 -9.47 7.90 -7.47
C VAL A 96 -9.69 6.47 -7.96
N ILE A 97 -10.95 6.03 -8.00
CA ILE A 97 -11.33 4.72 -8.51
C ILE A 97 -11.21 4.70 -10.04
N ALA A 98 -11.55 5.80 -10.73
CA ALA A 98 -11.32 5.97 -12.15
C ALA A 98 -9.83 5.92 -12.52
N ALA A 99 -8.97 6.53 -11.69
CA ALA A 99 -7.52 6.46 -11.86
C ALA A 99 -6.94 5.04 -11.66
N GLY A 100 -7.67 4.15 -10.97
CA GLY A 100 -7.31 2.75 -10.78
C GLY A 100 -8.02 1.77 -11.72
N ASP A 101 -8.37 2.21 -12.93
CA ASP A 101 -8.96 1.42 -14.02
C ASP A 101 -10.44 1.06 -13.89
N HIS A 102 -11.16 1.53 -12.86
CA HIS A 102 -12.59 1.27 -12.76
C HIS A 102 -13.38 2.32 -13.56
N LYS A 103 -14.07 1.87 -14.62
CA LYS A 103 -14.84 2.75 -15.48
C LYS A 103 -16.28 2.87 -14.96
N GLY A 104 -16.59 4.01 -14.35
CA GLY A 104 -17.96 4.39 -14.02
C GLY A 104 -18.15 4.68 -12.53
N CYS A 105 -18.46 5.94 -12.25
CA CYS A 105 -19.30 6.32 -11.12
C CYS A 105 -20.65 6.80 -11.68
N PRO A 106 -21.78 6.56 -10.99
CA PRO A 106 -21.91 5.88 -9.70
C PRO A 106 -21.69 4.35 -9.80
N ILE A 107 -21.26 3.73 -8.70
CA ILE A 107 -21.07 2.27 -8.58
C ILE A 107 -22.26 1.70 -7.81
N PRO A 108 -23.05 0.77 -8.38
CA PRO A 108 -24.21 0.20 -7.70
C PRO A 108 -23.80 -0.66 -6.49
N ALA A 109 -24.76 -0.95 -5.61
CA ALA A 109 -24.57 -1.91 -4.53
C ALA A 109 -24.30 -3.31 -5.10
N GLY A 110 -23.52 -4.12 -4.38
CA GLY A 110 -23.16 -5.48 -4.77
C GLY A 110 -21.66 -5.78 -4.65
N PRO A 111 -21.23 -6.97 -5.11
CA PRO A 111 -19.83 -7.36 -5.11
C PRO A 111 -18.98 -6.43 -5.96
N VAL A 112 -17.86 -5.96 -5.43
CA VAL A 112 -16.97 -5.03 -6.12
C VAL A 112 -15.51 -5.34 -5.84
N THR A 113 -14.65 -5.07 -6.83
CA THR A 113 -13.21 -4.97 -6.67
C THR A 113 -12.80 -3.57 -7.11
N LEU A 114 -12.32 -2.78 -6.15
CA LEU A 114 -11.85 -1.42 -6.34
C LEU A 114 -10.33 -1.42 -6.31
N LYS A 115 -9.72 -0.81 -7.33
CA LYS A 115 -8.30 -0.54 -7.37
C LYS A 115 -8.10 0.96 -7.34
N ILE A 116 -7.17 1.43 -6.53
CA ILE A 116 -6.87 2.85 -6.33
C ILE A 116 -5.36 3.01 -6.36
N CYS A 117 -4.84 3.67 -7.39
CA CYS A 117 -3.40 3.93 -7.56
C CYS A 117 -3.09 5.39 -7.30
N ARG A 118 -2.10 5.62 -6.42
CA ARG A 118 -1.76 6.97 -5.94
C ARG A 118 -0.27 7.08 -5.69
N LYS A 119 0.31 8.21 -6.11
CA LYS A 119 1.66 8.58 -5.68
C LYS A 119 1.68 8.91 -4.20
N MET A 120 2.53 8.24 -3.44
CA MET A 120 2.78 8.57 -2.03
C MET A 120 3.49 9.92 -1.96
N MET A 121 2.78 10.95 -1.52
CA MET A 121 3.40 12.26 -1.34
C MET A 121 4.08 12.32 0.04
N PRO A 122 5.26 12.95 0.15
CA PRO A 122 5.85 13.25 1.44
C PRO A 122 4.87 14.13 2.23
N GLY A 123 4.49 13.70 3.43
CA GLY A 123 3.73 14.53 4.33
C GLY A 123 4.55 15.76 4.67
N HIS A 124 4.06 16.94 4.31
CA HIS A 124 4.45 18.14 5.05
C HIS A 124 4.07 17.90 6.52
N PRO A 125 4.93 18.24 7.49
CA PRO A 125 4.53 18.21 8.89
C PRO A 125 3.25 19.05 9.05
N PRO A 126 2.32 18.67 9.94
CA PRO A 126 1.20 19.55 10.28
C PRO A 126 1.79 20.92 10.68
N PRO A 127 1.21 22.04 10.24
CA PRO A 127 1.62 23.34 10.76
C PRO A 127 1.51 23.26 12.29
N VAL A 128 2.63 23.59 12.95
CA VAL A 128 2.75 23.67 14.40
C VAL A 128 1.88 24.82 14.91
#